data_AF-A0A1F8LU59-F1
#
_entry.id   AF-A0A1F8LU59-F1
#
_cell.length_a   1.000
_cell.length_b   1.000
_cell.length_c   1.000
_cell.angle_alpha   90.00
_cell.angle_beta   90.00
_cell.angle_gamma   90.00
#
_symmetry.space_group_name_H-M   'P 1'
#
loop_
_entity.id
_entity.type
_entity.pdbx_description
1 polymer ?
#
loop_
_entity_poly.entity_id
_entity_poly.type
_entity_poly.pdbx_seq_one_letter_code
_entity_poly.pdbx_strand_id
1 'polypeptide(L)'
;MIKSDNSQIDELTGLSSRKIFVEKFRESLATAKSNPHESPLSLALLDIDMFLDINERYGHITGDKMLVAIARVIQEHVGKDALAGRYGGDEFIIVFKGEEREQAFLKMEQIRQELSKEELTSEDGKKIRGIYISAGVASFPMDGRTENELFRKVDHALYRAKTSGRKQIRLAYEERMVPKTTHYTQTQMERLSKLAAERGVNEADLLREAMDDFLTKYGVNDIES
;
A
#
# COMPACT_ATOMS: atom_id res chain seq x y z
N MET A 1 -2.80 -30.98 -6.77
CA MET A 1 -2.49 -30.98 -5.32
C MET A 1 -2.18 -29.54 -4.94
N ILE A 2 -3.18 -28.80 -4.46
CA ILE A 2 -3.04 -27.38 -4.10
C ILE A 2 -2.37 -27.39 -2.72
N LYS A 3 -1.10 -26.95 -2.64
CA LYS A 3 -0.48 -26.67 -1.34
C LYS A 3 -1.24 -25.49 -0.74
N SER A 4 -2.12 -25.78 0.22
CA SER A 4 -2.61 -24.79 1.17
C SER A 4 -1.42 -24.33 1.99
N ASP A 5 -0.85 -23.20 1.60
CA ASP A 5 0.31 -22.59 2.25
C ASP A 5 -0.13 -22.04 3.61
N ASN A 6 0.09 -22.85 4.64
CA ASN A 6 -0.17 -22.51 6.04
C ASN A 6 1.10 -21.92 6.69
N SER A 7 2.05 -21.42 5.88
CA SER A 7 3.27 -20.81 6.40
C SER A 7 2.94 -19.50 7.12
N GLN A 8 3.42 -19.40 8.36
CA GLN A 8 3.25 -18.18 9.15
C GLN A 8 4.13 -17.02 8.66
N ILE A 9 5.18 -17.36 7.91
CA ILE A 9 6.26 -16.46 7.49
C ILE A 9 6.45 -16.63 5.97
N ASP A 10 6.70 -15.54 5.27
CA ASP A 10 7.15 -15.56 3.88
C ASP A 10 8.60 -16.05 3.83
N GLU A 11 8.86 -17.19 3.17
CA GLU A 11 10.16 -17.86 3.19
C GLU A 11 11.29 -17.01 2.60
N LEU A 12 10.97 -16.12 1.65
CA LEU A 12 11.96 -15.27 1.00
C LEU A 12 12.38 -14.11 1.92
N THR A 13 11.40 -13.41 2.50
CA THR A 13 11.64 -12.15 3.23
C THR A 13 11.76 -12.33 4.74
N GLY A 14 11.32 -13.45 5.29
CA GLY A 14 11.25 -13.66 6.74
C GLY A 14 10.18 -12.83 7.45
N LEU A 15 9.35 -12.09 6.71
CA LEU A 15 8.24 -11.30 7.24
C LEU A 15 6.98 -12.15 7.40
N SER A 16 5.96 -11.62 8.09
CA SER A 16 4.68 -12.33 8.21
C SER A 16 4.06 -12.55 6.82
N SER A 17 3.51 -13.74 6.58
CA SER A 17 2.70 -13.95 5.38
C SER A 17 1.43 -13.09 5.42
N ARG A 18 0.85 -12.78 4.25
CA ARG A 18 -0.38 -11.96 4.14
C ARG A 18 -1.47 -12.41 5.13
N LYS A 19 -1.73 -13.72 5.20
CA LYS A 19 -2.77 -14.30 6.06
C LYS A 19 -2.51 -13.97 7.53
N ILE A 20 -1.30 -14.26 8.03
CA ILE A 20 -0.93 -14.02 9.44
C ILE A 20 -0.88 -12.53 9.75
N PHE A 21 -0.40 -11.71 8.82
CA PHE A 21 -0.40 -10.26 9.01
C PHE A 21 -1.82 -9.73 9.26
N VAL A 22 -2.77 -10.11 8.41
CA VAL A 22 -4.17 -9.65 8.53
C VAL A 22 -4.81 -10.13 9.84
N GLU A 23 -4.54 -11.36 10.26
CA GLU A 23 -5.01 -11.88 11.56
C GLU A 23 -4.47 -11.03 12.73
N LYS A 24 -3.16 -10.78 12.78
CA LYS A 24 -2.53 -9.96 13.84
C LYS A 24 -2.94 -8.49 13.78
N PHE A 25 -3.21 -7.96 12.59
CA PHE A 25 -3.74 -6.62 12.41
C PHE A 25 -5.14 -6.49 13.04
N ARG A 26 -6.03 -7.47 12.83
CA ARG A 26 -7.37 -7.48 13.45
C ARG A 26 -7.31 -7.44 14.97
N GLU A 27 -6.41 -8.21 15.57
CA GLU A 27 -6.19 -8.21 17.02
C GLU A 27 -5.71 -6.84 17.52
N SER A 28 -4.75 -6.24 16.79
CA SER A 28 -4.19 -4.93 17.13
C SER A 28 -5.25 -3.82 16.99
N LEU A 29 -6.08 -3.88 15.94
CA LEU A 29 -7.18 -2.95 15.73
C LEU A 29 -8.29 -3.12 16.78
N ALA A 30 -8.60 -4.34 17.21
CA ALA A 30 -9.55 -4.59 18.30
C ALA A 30 -9.05 -3.99 19.63
N THR A 31 -7.75 -4.08 19.88
CA THR A 31 -7.12 -3.44 21.05
C THR A 31 -7.22 -1.92 20.96
N ALA A 32 -6.85 -1.34 19.81
CA ALA A 32 -6.96 0.10 19.57
C ALA A 32 -8.40 0.64 19.72
N LYS A 33 -9.40 -0.13 19.29
CA LYS A 33 -10.83 0.22 19.46
C LYS A 33 -11.27 0.28 20.91
N SER A 34 -10.70 -0.55 21.78
CA SER A 34 -11.03 -0.55 23.21
C SER A 34 -10.50 0.71 23.90
N ASN A 35 -9.35 1.24 23.46
CA ASN A 35 -8.72 2.44 24.03
C ASN A 35 -8.24 3.44 22.94
N PRO A 36 -9.15 4.12 22.21
CA PRO A 36 -8.79 4.89 21.01
C PRO A 36 -7.83 6.06 21.24
N HIS A 37 -7.81 6.61 22.45
CA HIS A 37 -6.94 7.74 22.81
C HIS A 37 -5.57 7.31 23.36
N GLU A 38 -5.42 6.04 23.77
CA GLU A 38 -4.21 5.53 24.41
C GLU A 38 -3.48 4.51 23.53
N SER A 39 -4.07 4.11 22.40
CA SER A 39 -3.55 3.09 21.51
C SER A 39 -3.71 3.50 20.05
N PRO A 40 -3.04 4.59 19.61
CA PRO A 40 -3.04 4.96 18.21
C PRO A 40 -2.45 3.82 17.38
N LEU A 41 -2.97 3.66 16.17
CA LEU A 41 -2.57 2.58 15.28
C LEU A 41 -2.52 3.10 13.85
N SER A 42 -1.37 2.93 13.21
CA SER A 42 -1.14 3.38 11.84
C SER A 42 -0.77 2.20 10.94
N LEU A 43 -1.39 2.14 9.77
CA LEU A 43 -1.19 1.13 8.74
C LEU A 43 -0.46 1.78 7.55
N ALA A 44 0.63 1.17 7.11
CA ALA A 44 1.32 1.57 5.88
C ALA A 44 1.30 0.42 4.88
N LEU A 45 0.98 0.73 3.62
CA LEU A 45 1.06 -0.18 2.48
C LEU A 45 2.06 0.40 1.50
N LEU A 46 3.07 -0.38 1.15
CA LEU A 46 4.15 0.03 0.26
C LEU A 46 4.28 -0.93 -0.91
N ASP A 47 4.66 -0.39 -2.06
CA ASP A 47 4.85 -1.12 -3.30
C ASP A 47 6.15 -0.65 -3.99
N ILE A 48 6.90 -1.59 -4.54
CA ILE A 48 8.17 -1.31 -5.22
C ILE A 48 7.91 -0.61 -6.55
N ASP A 49 8.55 0.54 -6.78
CA ASP A 49 8.38 1.27 -8.03
C ASP A 49 9.06 0.54 -9.20
N MET A 50 8.27 0.20 -10.23
CA MET A 50 8.75 -0.42 -11.47
C MET A 50 9.39 -1.81 -11.27
N PHE A 51 8.84 -2.61 -10.34
CA PHE A 51 9.39 -3.93 -10.04
C PHE A 51 9.38 -4.89 -11.22
N LEU A 52 8.33 -4.85 -12.06
CA LEU A 52 8.27 -5.64 -13.28
C LEU A 52 9.44 -5.31 -14.22
N ASP A 53 9.68 -4.02 -14.49
CA ASP A 53 10.80 -3.56 -15.33
C ASP A 53 12.16 -4.02 -14.79
N ILE A 54 12.31 -4.05 -13.46
CA ILE A 54 13.52 -4.54 -12.79
C ILE A 54 13.70 -6.04 -13.05
N ASN A 55 12.65 -6.84 -12.88
CA ASN A 55 12.69 -8.28 -13.16
C ASN A 55 12.98 -8.56 -14.63
N GLU A 56 12.33 -7.84 -15.54
CA GLU A 56 12.57 -7.98 -16.98
C GLU A 56 14.00 -7.59 -17.38
N ARG A 57 14.57 -6.58 -16.74
CA ARG A 57 15.91 -6.07 -17.07
C ARG A 57 17.06 -6.83 -16.40
N TYR A 58 16.86 -7.32 -15.18
CA TYR A 58 17.93 -7.85 -14.32
C TYR A 58 17.67 -9.28 -13.81
N GLY A 59 16.53 -9.87 -14.17
CA GLY A 59 16.15 -11.23 -13.79
C GLY A 59 15.51 -11.32 -12.40
N HIS A 60 14.71 -12.37 -12.22
CA HIS A 60 13.97 -12.61 -10.97
C HIS A 60 14.87 -12.78 -9.74
N ILE A 61 16.06 -13.35 -9.89
CA ILE A 61 17.02 -13.48 -8.77
C ILE A 61 17.44 -12.10 -8.24
N THR A 62 17.54 -11.10 -9.11
CA THR A 62 17.81 -9.72 -8.70
C THR A 62 16.59 -9.10 -8.01
N GLY A 63 15.37 -9.39 -8.49
CA GLY A 63 14.13 -9.02 -7.82
C GLY A 63 14.02 -9.61 -6.41
N ASP A 64 14.38 -10.89 -6.24
CA ASP A 64 14.39 -11.57 -4.95
C ASP A 64 15.37 -10.91 -3.96
N LYS A 65 16.58 -10.56 -4.42
CA LYS A 65 17.53 -9.78 -3.62
C LYS A 65 16.97 -8.44 -3.17
N MET A 66 16.19 -7.78 -4.03
CA MET A 66 15.55 -6.50 -3.71
C MET A 66 14.47 -6.68 -2.63
N LEU A 67 13.65 -7.72 -2.74
CA LEU A 67 12.63 -8.06 -1.75
C LEU A 67 13.24 -8.35 -0.38
N VAL A 68 14.37 -9.09 -0.34
CA VAL A 68 15.12 -9.36 0.89
C VAL A 68 15.70 -8.09 1.49
N ALA A 69 16.30 -7.21 0.67
CA ALA A 69 16.84 -5.94 1.14
C ALA A 69 15.74 -5.04 1.74
N ILE A 70 14.57 -4.99 1.11
CA ILE A 70 13.42 -4.25 1.64
C ILE A 70 12.98 -4.79 2.99
N ALA A 71 12.83 -6.12 3.10
CA ALA A 71 12.43 -6.75 4.35
C ALA A 71 13.41 -6.44 5.50
N ARG A 72 14.72 -6.49 5.22
CA ARG A 72 15.77 -6.12 6.18
C ARG A 72 15.60 -4.67 6.64
N VAL A 73 15.52 -3.72 5.71
CA VAL A 73 15.42 -2.29 6.03
C VAL A 73 14.15 -2.01 6.82
N ILE A 74 13.01 -2.64 6.46
CA ILE A 74 11.77 -2.55 7.24
C ILE A 74 12.04 -2.99 8.69
N GLN A 75 12.59 -4.19 8.90
CA GLN A 75 12.83 -4.73 10.24
C GLN A 75 13.76 -3.85 11.10
N GLU A 76 14.74 -3.20 10.49
CA GLU A 76 15.66 -2.28 11.18
C GLU A 76 14.98 -1.00 11.68
N HIS A 77 13.90 -0.56 11.03
CA HIS A 77 13.26 0.74 11.29
C HIS A 77 11.92 0.67 12.04
N VAL A 78 11.15 -0.41 11.88
CA VAL A 78 9.78 -0.47 12.43
C VAL A 78 9.73 -0.66 13.95
N GLY A 79 10.80 -1.16 14.56
CA GLY A 79 10.87 -1.43 16.01
C GLY A 79 10.19 -2.74 16.42
N LYS A 80 10.29 -3.10 17.72
CA LYS A 80 9.86 -4.42 18.21
C LYS A 80 8.36 -4.63 18.25
N ASP A 81 7.58 -3.57 18.42
CA ASP A 81 6.13 -3.64 18.60
C ASP A 81 5.35 -3.54 17.28
N ALA A 82 6.04 -3.20 16.19
CA ALA A 82 5.45 -3.13 14.87
C ALA A 82 5.26 -4.52 14.26
N LEU A 83 4.22 -4.63 13.43
CA LEU A 83 3.98 -5.82 12.61
C LEU A 83 4.38 -5.49 11.19
N ALA A 84 5.18 -6.34 10.55
CA ALA A 84 5.51 -6.24 9.14
C ALA A 84 5.20 -7.55 8.42
N GLY A 85 4.69 -7.44 7.20
CA GLY A 85 4.30 -8.58 6.37
C GLY A 85 4.52 -8.31 4.89
N ARG A 86 4.70 -9.40 4.14
CA ARG A 86 4.65 -9.37 2.68
C ARG A 86 3.20 -9.58 2.25
N TYR A 87 2.59 -8.56 1.69
CA TYR A 87 1.16 -8.54 1.36
C TYR A 87 0.87 -9.11 -0.03
N GLY A 88 1.74 -8.82 -0.98
CA GLY A 88 1.65 -9.22 -2.38
C GLY A 88 3.00 -9.69 -2.92
N GLY A 89 3.15 -9.73 -4.25
CA GLY A 89 4.41 -10.13 -4.89
C GLY A 89 5.54 -9.14 -4.57
N ASP A 90 5.24 -7.85 -4.70
CA ASP A 90 6.11 -6.68 -4.51
C ASP A 90 5.56 -5.69 -3.48
N GLU A 91 4.46 -6.04 -2.83
CA GLU A 91 3.79 -5.22 -1.83
C GLU A 91 4.15 -5.68 -0.41
N PHE A 92 4.44 -4.72 0.45
CA PHE A 92 4.65 -4.94 1.88
C PHE A 92 3.69 -4.08 2.69
N ILE A 93 3.41 -4.54 3.90
CA ILE A 93 2.44 -3.90 4.78
C ILE A 93 2.98 -3.86 6.21
N ILE A 94 2.76 -2.74 6.88
CA ILE A 94 3.32 -2.47 8.22
C ILE A 94 2.22 -1.90 9.12
N VAL A 95 2.12 -2.40 10.35
CA VAL A 95 1.33 -1.80 11.43
C VAL A 95 2.28 -1.20 12.46
N PHE A 96 2.16 0.09 12.68
CA PHE A 96 2.81 0.80 13.78
C PHE A 96 1.83 0.92 14.95
N LYS A 97 2.09 0.17 16.02
CA LYS A 97 1.27 0.17 17.24
C LYS A 97 1.76 1.25 18.20
N GLY A 98 0.83 2.01 18.77
CA GLY A 98 1.17 3.12 19.66
C GLY A 98 1.75 4.33 18.91
N GLU A 99 1.57 4.40 17.59
CA GLU A 99 2.09 5.49 16.76
C GLU A 99 0.99 6.17 15.97
N GLU A 100 1.00 7.49 16.06
CA GLU A 100 0.10 8.36 15.29
C GLU A 100 0.56 8.49 13.83
N ARG A 101 -0.32 9.07 13.03
CA ARG A 101 -0.18 9.19 11.57
C ARG A 101 1.14 9.82 11.16
N GLU A 102 1.50 10.93 11.80
CA GLU A 102 2.71 11.71 11.48
C GLU A 102 3.98 10.93 11.87
N GLN A 103 3.95 10.15 12.96
CA GLN A 103 5.08 9.32 13.39
C GLN A 103 5.31 8.16 12.40
N ALA A 104 4.23 7.47 12.01
CA ALA A 104 4.28 6.41 11.02
C ALA A 104 4.78 6.94 9.66
N PHE A 105 4.34 8.12 9.25
CA PHE A 105 4.84 8.79 8.04
C PHE A 105 6.35 9.04 8.10
N LEU A 106 6.85 9.59 9.21
CA LEU A 106 8.28 9.85 9.37
C LEU A 106 9.11 8.56 9.33
N LYS A 107 8.65 7.47 9.94
CA LYS A 107 9.31 6.17 9.85
C LYS A 107 9.31 5.61 8.44
N MET A 108 8.17 5.72 7.74
CA MET A 108 8.09 5.31 6.33
C MET A 108 9.01 6.13 5.43
N GLU A 109 9.16 7.41 5.70
CA GLU A 109 10.08 8.28 4.97
C GLU A 109 11.55 7.92 5.26
N GLN A 110 11.89 7.56 6.50
CA GLN A 110 13.21 7.01 6.84
C GLN A 110 13.50 5.71 6.08
N ILE A 111 12.56 4.77 6.07
CA ILE A 111 12.67 3.51 5.30
C ILE A 111 12.89 3.83 3.82
N ARG A 112 12.10 4.73 3.23
CA ARG A 112 12.23 5.13 1.82
C ARG A 112 13.60 5.72 1.52
N GLN A 113 14.10 6.61 2.39
CA GLN A 113 15.40 7.22 2.23
C GLN A 113 16.53 6.20 2.36
N GLU A 114 16.43 5.24 3.28
CA GLU A 114 17.44 4.20 3.44
C GLU A 114 17.46 3.25 2.24
N LEU A 115 16.29 2.82 1.77
CA LEU A 115 16.17 2.03 0.54
C LEU A 115 16.76 2.73 -0.68
N SER A 116 16.62 4.06 -0.77
CA SER A 116 17.19 4.83 -1.89
C SER A 116 18.72 4.83 -1.92
N LYS A 117 19.38 4.47 -0.81
CA LYS A 117 20.84 4.37 -0.69
C LYS A 117 21.36 2.95 -0.91
N GLU A 118 20.49 1.94 -0.94
CA GLU A 118 20.89 0.55 -1.16
C GLU A 118 21.59 0.39 -2.50
N GLU A 119 22.66 -0.41 -2.52
CA GLU A 119 23.33 -0.83 -3.74
C GLU A 119 23.19 -2.34 -3.91
N LEU A 120 22.57 -2.74 -5.02
CA LEU A 120 22.43 -4.15 -5.38
C LEU A 120 23.31 -4.48 -6.59
N THR A 121 23.73 -5.74 -6.69
CA THR A 121 24.44 -6.26 -7.86
C THR A 121 23.63 -7.39 -8.47
N SER A 122 23.27 -7.23 -9.75
CA SER A 122 22.56 -8.24 -10.54
C SER A 122 23.46 -9.44 -10.86
N GLU A 123 22.88 -10.52 -11.40
CA GLU A 123 23.63 -11.73 -11.76
C GLU A 123 24.70 -11.48 -12.83
N ASP A 124 24.45 -10.56 -13.75
CA ASP A 124 25.40 -10.15 -14.79
C ASP A 124 26.39 -9.07 -14.32
N GLY A 125 26.46 -8.80 -13.01
CA GLY A 125 27.43 -7.89 -12.39
C GLY A 125 27.10 -6.39 -12.54
N LYS A 126 25.92 -6.03 -13.04
CA LYS A 126 25.50 -4.63 -13.12
C LYS A 126 25.13 -4.11 -11.72
N LYS A 127 25.58 -2.89 -11.42
CA LYS A 127 25.20 -2.18 -10.19
C LYS A 127 23.86 -1.50 -10.37
N ILE A 128 22.96 -1.72 -9.41
CA ILE A 128 21.65 -1.07 -9.30
C ILE A 128 21.73 -0.14 -8.09
N ARG A 129 21.46 1.15 -8.32
CA ARG A 129 21.56 2.20 -7.29
C ARG A 129 20.17 2.61 -6.81
N GLY A 130 19.92 2.34 -5.55
CA GLY A 130 18.69 2.66 -4.87
C GLY A 130 17.56 1.69 -5.21
N ILE A 131 16.81 1.35 -4.17
CA ILE A 131 15.50 0.72 -4.27
C ILE A 131 14.49 1.83 -4.07
N TYR A 132 13.57 1.98 -5.03
CA TYR A 132 12.55 3.02 -4.98
C TYR A 132 11.20 2.41 -4.63
N ILE A 133 10.51 3.03 -3.68
CA ILE A 133 9.19 2.60 -3.24
C ILE A 133 8.24 3.80 -3.22
N SER A 134 6.96 3.49 -3.38
CA SER A 134 5.87 4.40 -3.02
C SER A 134 5.06 3.76 -1.91
N ALA A 135 4.52 4.56 -0.99
CA ALA A 135 3.69 4.04 0.10
C ALA A 135 2.52 4.96 0.44
N GLY A 136 1.42 4.35 0.90
CA GLY A 136 0.32 5.02 1.57
C GLY A 136 0.38 4.77 3.07
N VAL A 137 -0.11 5.71 3.88
CA VAL A 137 -0.24 5.58 5.35
C VAL A 137 -1.65 6.00 5.78
N ALA A 138 -2.34 5.19 6.57
CA ALA A 138 -3.65 5.50 7.13
C ALA A 138 -3.72 5.14 8.62
N SER A 139 -4.40 5.94 9.43
CA SER A 139 -4.38 5.79 10.88
C SER A 139 -5.78 5.66 11.49
N PHE A 140 -5.92 4.77 12.46
CA PHE A 140 -7.08 4.66 13.33
C PHE A 140 -6.99 5.69 14.48
N PRO A 141 -8.09 6.35 14.86
CA PRO A 141 -9.41 6.35 14.22
C PRO A 141 -9.59 7.44 13.15
N MET A 142 -8.54 8.20 12.84
CA MET A 142 -8.60 9.42 12.04
C MET A 142 -9.03 9.19 10.59
N ASP A 143 -8.43 8.22 9.91
CA ASP A 143 -8.68 7.92 8.50
C ASP A 143 -9.71 6.80 8.31
N GLY A 144 -9.95 5.99 9.35
CA GLY A 144 -10.92 4.90 9.33
C GLY A 144 -11.11 4.25 10.70
N ARG A 145 -12.29 3.67 10.92
CA ARG A 145 -12.65 2.97 12.17
C ARG A 145 -12.78 1.46 11.98
N THR A 146 -12.77 0.98 10.75
CA THR A 146 -12.83 -0.45 10.41
C THR A 146 -11.62 -0.88 9.61
N GLU A 147 -11.35 -2.19 9.59
CA GLU A 147 -10.31 -2.81 8.76
C GLU A 147 -10.47 -2.37 7.30
N ASN A 148 -11.67 -2.53 6.74
CA ASN A 148 -11.95 -2.18 5.35
C ASN A 148 -11.72 -0.69 5.04
N GLU A 149 -12.08 0.21 5.96
CA GLU A 149 -11.84 1.64 5.77
C GLU A 149 -10.34 1.96 5.75
N LEU A 150 -9.57 1.39 6.69
CA LEU A 150 -8.12 1.62 6.76
C LEU A 150 -7.41 1.04 5.53
N PHE A 151 -7.77 -0.17 5.10
CA PHE A 151 -7.23 -0.76 3.86
C PHE A 151 -7.57 0.08 2.63
N ARG A 152 -8.82 0.53 2.49
CA ARG A 152 -9.21 1.40 1.38
C ARG A 152 -8.44 2.73 1.39
N LYS A 153 -8.22 3.30 2.56
CA LYS A 153 -7.53 4.61 2.70
C LYS A 153 -6.04 4.51 2.46
N VAL A 154 -5.39 3.45 2.94
CA VAL A 154 -3.95 3.23 2.71
C VAL A 154 -3.69 2.91 1.23
N ASP A 155 -4.56 2.12 0.60
CA ASP A 155 -4.50 1.80 -0.82
C ASP A 155 -4.68 3.06 -1.70
N HIS A 156 -5.68 3.88 -1.40
CA HIS A 156 -5.88 5.14 -2.13
C HIS A 156 -4.68 6.10 -1.96
N ALA A 157 -4.08 6.16 -0.76
CA ALA A 157 -2.87 6.94 -0.54
C ALA A 157 -1.67 6.42 -1.34
N LEU A 158 -1.49 5.10 -1.42
CA LEU A 158 -0.47 4.47 -2.25
C LEU A 158 -0.69 4.76 -3.74
N TYR A 159 -1.93 4.63 -4.21
CA TYR A 159 -2.30 4.94 -5.60
C TYR A 159 -1.88 6.37 -5.97
N ARG A 160 -2.20 7.35 -5.12
CA ARG A 160 -1.77 8.75 -5.35
C ARG A 160 -0.27 8.92 -5.35
N ALA A 161 0.44 8.21 -4.47
CA ALA A 161 1.91 8.23 -4.49
C ALA A 161 2.45 7.74 -5.85
N LYS A 162 1.82 6.70 -6.43
CA LYS A 162 2.20 6.15 -7.74
C LYS A 162 1.86 7.08 -8.90
N THR A 163 0.68 7.70 -8.91
CA THR A 163 0.25 8.62 -9.98
C THR A 163 0.91 10.00 -9.91
N SER A 164 1.31 10.44 -8.71
CA SER A 164 1.96 11.74 -8.49
C SER A 164 3.48 11.70 -8.67
N GLY A 165 4.01 10.73 -9.43
CA GLY A 165 5.43 10.66 -9.78
C GLY A 165 6.26 9.62 -9.03
N ARG A 166 5.63 8.76 -8.21
CA ARG A 166 6.28 7.66 -7.45
C ARG A 166 7.29 8.17 -6.41
N LYS A 167 8.07 7.26 -5.80
CA LYS A 167 9.20 7.55 -4.90
C LYS A 167 8.82 8.40 -3.68
N GLN A 168 7.59 8.28 -3.21
CA GLN A 168 7.05 9.15 -2.16
C GLN A 168 6.12 8.39 -1.23
N ILE A 169 6.00 8.91 -0.01
CA ILE A 169 5.03 8.46 0.98
C ILE A 169 3.88 9.47 0.96
N ARG A 170 2.63 8.99 0.96
CA ARG A 170 1.45 9.84 1.07
C ARG A 170 0.62 9.42 2.27
N LEU A 171 0.17 10.41 3.03
CA LEU A 171 -0.84 10.20 4.06
C LEU A 171 -2.22 10.02 3.41
N ALA A 172 -3.03 9.18 4.03
CA ALA A 172 -4.46 9.18 3.83
C ALA A 172 -5.01 10.55 4.25
N TYR A 173 -6.00 11.00 3.52
CA TYR A 173 -6.77 12.16 3.89
C TYR A 173 -8.26 11.83 3.86
N GLU A 174 -9.00 12.66 4.59
CA GLU A 174 -10.45 12.62 4.59
C GLU A 174 -10.97 13.12 3.24
N GLU A 175 -11.22 12.18 2.33
CA GLU A 175 -12.12 12.45 1.21
C GLU A 175 -13.52 12.66 1.75
N ARG A 176 -13.92 13.93 1.86
CA ARG A 176 -15.33 14.25 2.04
C ARG A 176 -16.04 13.89 0.74
N MET A 177 -17.05 13.03 0.83
CA MET A 177 -17.97 12.86 -0.28
C MET A 177 -18.65 14.20 -0.53
N VAL A 178 -18.32 14.82 -1.66
CA VAL A 178 -19.03 15.99 -2.13
C VAL A 178 -20.11 15.49 -3.08
N PRO A 179 -21.40 15.63 -2.75
CA PRO A 179 -22.45 15.30 -3.69
C PRO A 179 -22.29 16.17 -4.93
N LYS A 180 -22.06 15.52 -6.07
CA LYS A 180 -22.08 16.14 -7.39
C LYS A 180 -23.36 15.67 -8.09
N THR A 181 -24.17 16.63 -8.52
CA THR A 181 -25.32 16.33 -9.37
C THR A 181 -24.79 16.13 -10.79
N THR A 182 -25.00 14.93 -11.34
CA THR A 182 -24.62 14.60 -12.71
C THR A 182 -25.83 14.01 -13.42
N HIS A 183 -26.01 14.38 -14.69
CA HIS A 183 -27.03 13.79 -15.54
C HIS A 183 -26.39 12.72 -16.42
N TYR A 184 -26.80 11.47 -16.22
CA TYR A 184 -26.46 10.34 -17.08
C TYR A 184 -27.69 9.91 -17.85
N THR A 185 -27.49 9.46 -19.09
CA THR A 185 -28.55 8.83 -19.88
C THR A 185 -28.83 7.42 -19.36
N GLN A 186 -30.05 6.91 -19.56
CA GLN A 186 -30.41 5.53 -19.21
C GLN A 186 -29.45 4.51 -19.83
N THR A 187 -29.09 4.70 -21.10
CA THR A 187 -28.15 3.82 -21.81
C THR A 187 -26.75 3.82 -21.19
N GLN A 188 -26.28 4.94 -20.65
CA GLN A 188 -25.00 4.97 -19.93
C GLN A 188 -25.07 4.16 -18.63
N MET A 189 -26.16 4.26 -17.89
CA MET A 189 -26.34 3.52 -16.65
C MET A 189 -26.44 2.01 -16.91
N GLU A 190 -27.22 1.59 -17.92
CA GLU A 190 -27.31 0.17 -18.29
C GLU A 190 -25.96 -0.43 -18.70
N ARG A 191 -25.13 0.33 -19.44
CA ARG A 191 -23.78 -0.09 -19.81
C ARG A 191 -22.85 -0.19 -18.60
N LEU A 192 -22.95 0.77 -17.67
CA LEU A 192 -22.18 0.77 -16.43
C LEU A 192 -22.55 -0.43 -15.55
N SER A 193 -23.85 -0.69 -15.34
CA SER A 193 -24.33 -1.85 -14.60
C SER A 193 -23.82 -3.16 -15.19
N LYS A 194 -23.84 -3.27 -16.52
CA LYS A 194 -23.32 -4.46 -17.22
C LYS A 194 -21.82 -4.64 -16.97
N LEU A 195 -21.03 -3.59 -17.11
CA LEU A 195 -19.58 -3.64 -16.86
C LEU A 195 -19.25 -3.98 -15.39
N ALA A 196 -20.00 -3.40 -14.45
CA ALA A 196 -19.88 -3.68 -13.02
C ALA A 196 -20.11 -5.17 -12.73
N ALA A 197 -21.17 -5.74 -13.30
CA ALA A 197 -21.48 -7.16 -13.16
C ALA A 197 -20.40 -8.07 -13.77
N GLU A 198 -19.90 -7.74 -14.97
CA GLU A 198 -18.83 -8.50 -15.64
C GLU A 198 -17.52 -8.51 -14.84
N ARG A 199 -17.21 -7.42 -14.15
CA ARG A 199 -16.01 -7.27 -13.32
C ARG A 199 -16.19 -7.69 -11.86
N GLY A 200 -17.42 -7.96 -11.42
CA GLY A 200 -17.72 -8.30 -10.02
C GLY A 200 -17.45 -7.16 -9.03
N VAL A 201 -17.62 -5.91 -9.46
CA VAL A 201 -17.40 -4.68 -8.65
C VAL A 201 -18.65 -3.81 -8.62
N ASN A 202 -18.70 -2.81 -7.74
CA ASN A 202 -19.81 -1.85 -7.72
C ASN A 202 -19.65 -0.78 -8.80
N GLU A 203 -20.75 -0.29 -9.36
CA GLU A 203 -20.79 0.85 -10.29
C GLU A 203 -20.08 2.09 -9.73
N ALA A 204 -20.23 2.34 -8.43
CA ALA A 204 -19.57 3.45 -7.75
C ALA A 204 -18.03 3.30 -7.74
N ASP A 205 -17.51 2.06 -7.74
CA ASP A 205 -16.07 1.81 -7.80
C ASP A 205 -15.54 2.08 -9.21
N LEU A 206 -16.26 1.62 -10.24
CA LEU A 206 -15.92 1.91 -11.64
C LEU A 206 -15.97 3.39 -11.97
N LEU A 207 -16.94 4.13 -11.44
CA LEU A 207 -17.02 5.58 -11.64
C LEU A 207 -15.87 6.32 -10.96
N ARG A 208 -15.37 5.82 -9.83
CA ARG A 208 -14.17 6.36 -9.17
C ARG A 208 -12.93 6.06 -9.99
N GLU A 209 -12.71 4.81 -10.38
CA GLU A 209 -11.61 4.39 -11.27
C GLU A 209 -11.59 5.23 -12.56
N ALA A 210 -12.73 5.36 -13.24
CA ALA A 210 -12.84 6.15 -14.46
C ALA A 210 -12.57 7.64 -14.26
N MET A 211 -12.92 8.20 -13.09
CA MET A 211 -12.61 9.59 -12.74
C MET A 211 -11.11 9.77 -12.50
N ASP A 212 -10.49 8.86 -11.76
CA ASP A 212 -9.05 8.91 -11.46
C ASP A 212 -8.22 8.78 -12.73
N ASP A 213 -8.60 7.85 -13.62
CA ASP A 213 -8.00 7.70 -14.96
C ASP A 213 -8.17 8.96 -15.80
N PHE A 214 -9.35 9.58 -15.76
CA PHE A 214 -9.63 10.83 -16.47
C PHE A 214 -8.75 11.97 -15.95
N LEU A 215 -8.66 12.16 -14.64
CA LEU A 215 -7.84 13.21 -14.03
C LEU A 215 -6.35 13.00 -14.32
N THR A 216 -5.88 11.76 -14.20
CA THR A 216 -4.50 11.36 -14.53
C THR A 216 -4.15 11.67 -15.98
N LYS A 217 -5.06 11.37 -16.92
CA LYS A 217 -4.90 11.69 -18.35
C LYS A 217 -4.66 13.18 -18.60
N TYR A 218 -5.24 14.05 -17.78
CA TYR A 218 -5.08 15.50 -17.90
C TYR A 218 -4.05 16.10 -16.93
N GLY A 219 -3.29 15.26 -16.21
CA GLY A 219 -2.22 15.69 -15.31
C GLY A 219 -2.72 16.37 -14.02
N VAL A 220 -3.98 16.17 -13.64
CA VAL A 220 -4.56 16.71 -12.40
C VAL A 220 -4.43 15.65 -11.31
N ASN A 221 -3.22 15.52 -10.73
CA ASN A 221 -2.90 14.43 -9.80
C ASN A 221 -2.96 14.83 -8.33
N ASP A 222 -2.90 16.14 -8.04
CA ASP A 222 -2.93 16.68 -6.69
C ASP A 222 -3.92 17.85 -6.63
N ILE A 223 -4.66 17.93 -5.52
CA ILE A 223 -5.33 19.16 -5.10
C ILE A 223 -4.34 19.84 -4.17
N GLU A 224 -3.79 21.00 -4.57
CA GLU A 224 -3.04 21.86 -3.64
C GLU A 224 -3.94 22.10 -2.41
N SER A 225 -3.51 21.56 -1.27
CA SER A 225 -4.13 21.76 0.04
C SER A 225 -3.39 22.87 0.77
#